data_AF-A0A7L4RGD0-F1
#
_entry.id   AF-A0A7L4RGD0-F1
#
_cell.length_a   1.000
_cell.length_b   1.000
_cell.length_c   1.000
_cell.angle_alpha   90.00
_cell.angle_beta   90.00
_cell.angle_gamma   90.00
#
_symmetry.space_group_name_H-M   'P 1'
#
loop_
_entity.id
_entity.type
_entity.pdbx_description
1 polymer ?
#
loop_
_entity_poly.entity_id
_entity_poly.type
_entity_poly.pdbx_seq_one_letter_code
_entity_poly.pdbx_strand_id
1 'polypeptide(L)'
;MAKRKPAPKATIYRKDVRSIPTRTDPASVEEETIRRVDRTLGTIGDFLSRWDSSDLKPESMYPHVQRIKRFQQELSAWEREAVKARSKADDGARMKRLRDFVLICRTYS
;
A
#
# COMPACT_ATOMS: atom_id res chain seq x y z
N MET A 1 50.40 -33.54 33.23
CA MET A 1 49.17 -32.82 33.62
C MET A 1 48.89 -31.73 32.59
N ALA A 2 47.87 -31.89 31.75
CA ALA A 2 47.59 -31.00 30.62
C ALA A 2 46.75 -29.79 31.03
N LYS A 3 47.25 -28.57 30.76
CA LYS A 3 46.56 -27.31 31.05
C LYS A 3 45.50 -27.04 29.97
N ARG A 4 44.21 -27.03 30.33
CA ARG A 4 43.09 -26.68 29.44
C ARG A 4 43.06 -25.15 29.21
N LYS A 5 42.98 -24.72 27.95
CA LYS A 5 42.74 -23.32 27.56
C LYS A 5 41.25 -22.96 27.79
N PRO A 6 40.91 -21.73 28.22
CA PRO A 6 39.52 -21.29 28.31
C PRO A 6 38.95 -20.93 26.93
N ALA A 7 37.69 -21.31 26.70
CA ALA A 7 36.93 -21.03 25.47
C ALA A 7 36.51 -19.54 25.38
N PRO A 8 36.36 -18.98 24.16
CA PRO A 8 36.00 -17.58 23.98
C PRO A 8 34.52 -17.32 24.36
N LYS A 9 34.28 -16.22 25.06
CA LYS A 9 32.95 -15.77 25.48
C LYS A 9 32.15 -15.36 24.23
N ALA A 10 31.01 -16.01 24.03
CA ALA A 10 30.07 -15.65 22.97
C ALA A 10 29.43 -14.28 23.29
N THR A 11 29.81 -13.24 22.56
CA THR A 11 29.13 -11.95 22.57
C THR A 11 27.76 -12.13 21.91
N ILE A 12 26.70 -12.10 22.71
CA ILE A 12 25.32 -12.13 22.21
C ILE A 12 25.05 -10.77 21.56
N TYR A 13 25.08 -10.71 20.24
CA TYR A 13 24.50 -9.60 19.48
C TYR A 13 22.97 -9.67 19.68
N ARG A 14 22.44 -8.87 20.61
CA ARG A 14 21.01 -8.58 20.67
C ARG A 14 20.66 -7.91 19.34
N LYS A 15 20.01 -8.66 18.44
CA LYS A 15 19.34 -8.10 17.27
C LYS A 15 18.45 -6.96 17.77
N ASP A 16 18.66 -5.78 17.21
CA ASP A 16 17.79 -4.63 17.42
C ASP A 16 16.34 -5.07 17.30
N VAL A 17 15.64 -5.01 18.43
CA VAL A 17 14.19 -5.06 18.45
C VAL A 17 13.77 -3.82 17.68
N ARG A 18 13.41 -4.00 16.41
CA ARG A 18 12.74 -2.95 15.63
C ARG A 18 11.57 -2.49 16.49
N SER A 19 11.68 -1.28 17.03
CA SER A 19 10.61 -0.63 17.74
C SER A 19 9.40 -0.62 16.80
N ILE A 20 8.34 -1.31 17.21
CA ILE A 20 7.04 -1.20 16.57
C ILE A 20 6.66 0.28 16.69
N PRO A 21 6.39 1.01 15.59
CA PRO A 21 6.06 2.42 15.68
C PRO A 21 4.82 2.62 16.57
N THR A 22 5.05 3.18 17.75
CA THR A 22 4.03 3.48 18.75
C THR A 22 3.23 4.69 18.25
N ARG A 23 1.93 4.48 17.97
CA ARG A 23 0.97 5.44 17.38
C ARG A 23 1.34 5.93 15.98
N THR A 24 0.74 5.31 14.96
CA THR A 24 0.70 5.90 13.62
C THR A 24 -0.31 7.04 13.62
N ASP A 25 0.18 8.27 13.48
CA ASP A 25 -0.65 9.46 13.28
C ASP A 25 -1.56 9.28 12.04
N PRO A 26 -2.90 9.36 12.18
CA PRO A 26 -3.83 9.13 11.06
C PRO A 26 -3.58 10.06 9.88
N ALA A 27 -3.11 11.30 10.11
CA ALA A 27 -2.76 12.22 9.05
C ALA A 27 -1.56 11.73 8.23
N SER A 28 -0.50 11.28 8.90
CA SER A 28 0.68 10.69 8.28
C SER A 28 0.35 9.41 7.50
N VAL A 29 -0.52 8.55 8.05
CA VAL A 29 -0.97 7.33 7.36
C VAL A 29 -1.75 7.68 6.10
N GLU A 30 -2.70 8.60 6.21
CA GLU A 30 -3.50 9.02 5.07
C GLU A 30 -2.65 9.66 3.98
N GLU A 31 -1.69 10.51 4.34
CA GLU A 31 -0.78 11.12 3.38
C GLU A 31 0.06 10.07 2.63
N GLU A 32 0.67 9.13 3.34
CA GLU A 32 1.43 8.06 2.71
C GLU A 32 0.53 7.15 1.86
N THR A 33 -0.72 6.92 2.30
CA THR A 33 -1.70 6.15 1.54
C THR A 33 -2.04 6.86 0.23
N ILE A 34 -2.34 8.16 0.25
CA ILE A 34 -2.58 8.97 -0.95
C ILE A 34 -1.39 8.87 -1.92
N ARG A 35 -0.16 9.03 -1.43
CA ARG A 35 1.06 8.91 -2.28
C ARG A 35 1.25 7.52 -2.89
N ARG A 36 0.83 6.46 -2.20
CA ARG A 36 0.87 5.10 -2.75
C ARG A 36 -0.21 4.89 -3.79
N VAL A 37 -1.42 5.41 -3.52
CA VAL A 37 -2.53 5.35 -4.46
C VAL A 37 -2.21 6.06 -5.76
N ASP A 38 -1.65 7.27 -5.73
CA ASP A 38 -1.21 8.02 -6.91
C ASP A 38 -0.27 7.18 -7.80
N ARG A 39 0.77 6.59 -7.20
CA ARG A 39 1.70 5.69 -7.90
C ARG A 39 1.02 4.44 -8.47
N THR A 40 0.09 3.85 -7.72
CA THR A 40 -0.68 2.69 -8.17
C THR A 40 -1.60 3.05 -9.33
N LEU A 41 -2.26 4.21 -9.29
CA LEU A 41 -3.10 4.71 -10.39
C LEU A 41 -2.28 4.95 -11.65
N GLY A 42 -1.06 5.49 -11.54
CA GLY A 42 -0.12 5.59 -12.65
C GLY A 42 0.22 4.22 -13.25
N THR A 43 0.58 3.26 -12.41
CA THR A 43 0.90 1.88 -12.85
C THR A 43 -0.28 1.21 -13.57
N ILE A 44 -1.49 1.35 -13.02
CA ILE A 44 -2.70 0.80 -13.65
C ILE A 44 -3.01 1.54 -14.95
N GLY A 45 -2.86 2.86 -14.98
CA GLY A 45 -3.04 3.67 -16.18
C GLY A 45 -2.12 3.24 -17.31
N ASP A 46 -0.84 3.04 -17.02
CA ASP A 46 0.15 2.54 -17.99
C ASP A 46 -0.20 1.14 -18.50
N PHE A 47 -0.60 0.23 -17.60
CA PHE A 47 -1.05 -1.10 -17.98
C PHE A 47 -2.26 -1.04 -18.92
N LEU A 48 -3.27 -0.25 -18.58
CA LEU A 48 -4.49 -0.13 -19.40
C LEU A 48 -4.21 0.54 -20.74
N SER A 49 -3.35 1.55 -20.77
CA SER A 49 -2.90 2.20 -22.01
C SER A 49 -2.23 1.19 -22.94
N ARG A 50 -1.30 0.37 -22.41
CA ARG A 50 -0.63 -0.70 -23.17
C ARG A 50 -1.59 -1.80 -23.61
N TRP A 51 -2.56 -2.16 -22.78
CA TRP A 51 -3.59 -3.12 -23.15
C TRP A 51 -4.47 -2.58 -24.28
N ASP A 52 -4.96 -1.34 -24.15
CA ASP A 52 -5.85 -0.72 -25.14
C ASP A 52 -5.12 -0.51 -26.48
N SER A 53 -3.81 -0.23 -26.49
CA SER A 53 -2.98 -0.14 -27.70
C SER A 53 -2.51 -1.49 -28.27
N SER A 54 -2.72 -2.60 -27.57
CA SER A 54 -2.28 -3.92 -28.02
C SER A 54 -3.21 -4.48 -29.10
N ASP A 55 -2.64 -5.07 -30.14
CA ASP A 55 -3.36 -5.88 -31.12
C ASP A 55 -3.71 -7.28 -30.56
N LEU A 56 -2.96 -7.73 -29.55
CA LEU A 56 -3.18 -8.99 -28.87
C LEU A 56 -4.01 -8.75 -27.60
N LYS A 57 -5.30 -9.12 -27.66
CA LYS A 57 -6.26 -9.02 -26.56
C LYS A 57 -6.95 -10.36 -26.33
N PRO A 58 -6.31 -11.32 -25.63
CA PRO A 58 -6.93 -12.61 -25.36
C PRO A 58 -8.26 -12.43 -24.63
N GLU A 59 -9.33 -13.05 -25.12
CA GLU A 59 -10.67 -12.95 -24.51
C GLU A 59 -10.67 -13.43 -23.05
N SER A 60 -9.82 -14.39 -22.72
CA SER A 60 -9.63 -14.89 -21.34
C SER A 60 -9.18 -13.80 -20.36
N MET A 61 -8.46 -12.78 -20.83
CA MET A 61 -8.00 -11.66 -19.98
C MET A 61 -9.03 -10.53 -19.88
N TYR A 62 -10.02 -10.48 -20.77
CA TYR A 62 -10.99 -9.40 -20.81
C TYR A 62 -11.72 -9.18 -19.48
N PRO A 63 -12.22 -10.23 -18.77
CA PRO A 63 -12.84 -10.04 -17.46
C PRO A 63 -11.90 -9.45 -16.40
N HIS A 64 -10.62 -9.81 -16.43
CA HIS A 64 -9.62 -9.28 -15.50
C HIS A 64 -9.32 -7.82 -15.79
N VAL A 65 -9.18 -7.44 -17.06
CA VAL A 65 -8.97 -6.04 -17.45
C VAL A 65 -10.18 -5.19 -17.07
N GLN A 66 -11.40 -5.69 -17.24
CA GLN A 66 -12.61 -5.00 -16.79
C GLN A 66 -12.62 -4.81 -15.26
N ARG A 67 -12.20 -5.83 -14.49
CA ARG A 67 -12.04 -5.72 -13.04
C ARG A 67 -11.00 -4.65 -12.65
N ILE A 68 -9.87 -4.58 -13.36
CA ILE A 68 -8.83 -3.56 -13.17
C ILE A 68 -9.35 -2.15 -13.49
N LYS A 69 -10.11 -1.97 -14.58
CA LYS A 69 -10.72 -0.68 -14.94
C LYS A 69 -11.67 -0.19 -13.83
N ARG A 70 -12.48 -1.07 -13.26
CA ARG A 70 -13.37 -0.73 -12.13
C ARG A 70 -12.58 -0.38 -10.86
N PHE A 71 -11.56 -1.16 -10.54
CA PHE A 71 -10.68 -0.87 -9.41
C PHE A 71 -10.02 0.50 -9.55
N GLN A 72 -9.49 0.84 -10.74
CA GLN A 72 -8.91 2.13 -11.03
C GLN A 72 -9.89 3.29 -10.79
N GLN A 73 -11.15 3.13 -11.25
CA GLN A 73 -12.19 4.15 -11.08
C GLN A 73 -12.53 4.39 -9.60
N GLU A 74 -12.74 3.33 -8.83
CA GLU A 74 -13.01 3.47 -7.39
C GLU A 74 -11.83 4.06 -6.64
N LEU A 75 -10.61 3.63 -6.97
CA LEU A 75 -9.39 4.10 -6.34
C LEU A 75 -9.13 5.59 -6.65
N SER A 76 -9.36 6.03 -7.89
CA SER A 76 -9.25 7.44 -8.29
C SER A 76 -10.34 8.30 -7.65
N ALA A 77 -11.56 7.79 -7.53
CA ALA A 77 -12.64 8.49 -6.83
C ALA A 77 -12.29 8.70 -5.34
N TRP A 78 -11.77 7.65 -4.68
CA TRP A 78 -11.30 7.74 -3.30
C TRP A 78 -10.16 8.76 -3.15
N GLU A 79 -9.15 8.72 -4.03
CA GLU A 79 -8.00 9.63 -3.98
C GLU A 79 -8.44 11.09 -4.08
N ARG A 80 -9.31 11.41 -5.06
CA ARG A 80 -9.83 12.76 -5.26
C ARG A 80 -10.54 13.29 -4.01
N GLU A 81 -11.38 12.47 -3.38
CA GLU A 81 -12.06 12.85 -2.13
C GLU A 81 -11.08 13.01 -0.96
N ALA A 82 -10.09 12.12 -0.85
CA ALA A 82 -9.06 12.17 0.18
C ALA A 82 -8.20 13.44 0.06
N VAL A 83 -7.75 13.80 -1.15
CA VAL A 83 -6.99 15.03 -1.42
C VAL A 83 -7.81 16.27 -1.11
N LYS A 84 -9.08 16.31 -1.53
CA LYS A 84 -9.99 17.43 -1.28
C LYS A 84 -10.26 17.65 0.21
N ALA A 85 -10.42 16.57 0.98
CA ALA A 85 -10.71 16.63 2.40
C ALA A 85 -9.47 16.83 3.29
N ARG A 86 -8.26 16.69 2.72
CA ARG A 86 -7.00 16.61 3.47
C ARG A 86 -6.75 17.76 4.44
N SER A 87 -7.06 19.00 4.05
CA SER A 87 -6.79 20.21 4.87
C SER A 87 -7.86 20.49 5.94
N LYS A 88 -9.01 19.82 5.88
CA LYS A 88 -10.18 20.12 6.73
C LYS A 88 -10.59 18.97 7.65
N ALA A 89 -9.92 17.82 7.56
CA ALA A 89 -10.35 16.60 8.24
C ALA A 89 -9.71 16.42 9.63
N ASP A 90 -10.56 16.13 10.62
CA ASP A 90 -10.17 15.54 11.90
C ASP A 90 -9.79 14.05 11.75
N ASP A 91 -9.19 13.49 12.79
CA ASP A 91 -8.72 12.10 12.83
C ASP A 91 -9.84 11.08 12.61
N GLY A 92 -11.07 11.36 13.04
CA GLY A 92 -12.22 10.49 12.83
C GLY A 92 -12.57 10.37 11.34
N ALA A 93 -12.60 11.51 10.64
CA ALA A 93 -12.83 11.56 9.21
C ALA A 93 -11.69 10.89 8.42
N ARG A 94 -10.43 11.06 8.84
CA ARG A 94 -9.27 10.37 8.25
C ARG A 94 -9.37 8.85 8.40
N MET A 95 -9.67 8.39 9.62
CA MET A 95 -9.81 6.96 9.89
C MET A 95 -10.96 6.33 9.11
N LYS A 96 -12.07 7.06 8.90
CA LYS A 96 -13.16 6.61 8.03
C LYS A 96 -12.67 6.41 6.59
N ARG A 97 -12.02 7.42 6.00
CA ARG A 97 -11.49 7.32 4.63
C ARG A 97 -10.46 6.21 4.47
N LEU A 98 -9.60 6.00 5.46
CA LEU A 98 -8.64 4.88 5.46
C LEU A 98 -9.35 3.51 5.51
N ARG A 99 -10.46 3.39 6.24
CA ARG A 99 -11.29 2.16 6.22
C ARG A 99 -11.96 1.96 4.88
N ASP A 100 -12.49 3.03 4.28
CA ASP A 100 -13.10 2.98 2.94
C ASP A 100 -12.05 2.53 1.90
N PHE A 101 -10.82 3.05 1.97
CA PHE A 101 -9.70 2.58 1.15
C PHE A 101 -9.43 1.07 1.32
N VAL A 102 -9.33 0.59 2.56
CA VAL A 102 -9.10 -0.85 2.83
C VAL A 102 -10.24 -1.70 2.26
N LEU A 103 -11.47 -1.22 2.31
CA LEU A 103 -12.62 -1.91 1.73
C LEU A 103 -12.49 -2.01 0.21
N ILE A 104 -12.13 -0.91 -0.47
CA ILE A 104 -11.86 -0.92 -1.91
C ILE A 104 -10.79 -1.96 -2.24
N CYS A 105 -9.65 -1.95 -1.54
CA CYS A 105 -8.58 -2.93 -1.78
C CYS A 105 -9.05 -4.38 -1.60
N ARG A 106 -9.90 -4.67 -0.61
CA ARG A 106 -10.43 -6.03 -0.35
C ARG A 106 -11.43 -6.49 -1.41
N THR A 107 -12.21 -5.58 -1.99
CA THR A 107 -13.15 -5.92 -3.07
C THR A 107 -12.43 -6.41 -4.32
N TYR A 108 -11.22 -5.89 -4.55
CA TYR A 108 -10.44 -6.13 -5.76
C TYR A 108 -9.21 -7.03 -5.57
N SER A 109 -8.97 -7.53 -4.36
CA SER A 109 -7.96 -8.57 -4.08
C SER A 109 -8.33 -9.95 -4.61
#